data_AF-A0A2J6Q834-F1
#
_entry.id   AF-A0A2J6Q834-F1
#
_cell.length_a   1.000
_cell.length_b   1.000
_cell.length_c   1.000
_cell.angle_alpha   90.00
_cell.angle_beta   90.00
_cell.angle_gamma   90.00
#
_symmetry.space_group_name_H-M   'P 1'
#
loop_
_entity.id
_entity.type
_entity.pdbx_description
1 polymer ?
#
loop_
_entity_poly.entity_id
_entity_poly.type
_entity_poly.pdbx_seq_one_letter_code
_entity_poly.pdbx_strand_id
1 'polypeptide(L)'
;MVGKVHVFFGDPNPTYERALVLQKAHAERNGHPMFVCREKILSGLWTKPAFILSVILAELAKPENGRLQWLFWNDADVVLMNPQISLDIFIPPSPEFDYVNLLETHDRHGLNNGVFLIKINDWSVKLLTAVLAFHHFRPVVELKYSEQSALDEMLKDKLIRRNVVKVPQHWFNAYPASAGGNAIPRASWKEIAEEQNSEWILPAEQSGLEDDIYIFWQNRTAERLAKGTAPPVLETVIQTELASLAETEGTK
;
A
#
# COMPACT_ATOMS: atom_id res chain seq x y z
N MET A 1 0.34 12.94 7.52
CA MET A 1 0.20 11.88 8.55
C MET A 1 -0.34 10.62 7.92
N VAL A 2 0.28 9.49 8.26
CA VAL A 2 -0.03 8.15 7.75
C VAL A 2 -0.83 7.38 8.80
N GLY A 3 -1.88 6.68 8.39
CA GLY A 3 -2.57 5.71 9.24
C GLY A 3 -2.18 4.28 8.87
N LYS A 4 -2.14 3.38 9.84
CA LYS A 4 -1.85 1.96 9.61
C LYS A 4 -3.13 1.15 9.60
N VAL A 5 -3.26 0.21 8.67
CA VAL A 5 -4.47 -0.60 8.53
C VAL A 5 -4.10 -2.08 8.51
N HIS A 6 -4.84 -2.87 9.28
CA HIS A 6 -4.60 -4.29 9.46
C HIS A 6 -5.92 -5.07 9.57
N VAL A 7 -5.95 -6.29 9.04
CA VAL A 7 -7.09 -7.21 9.20
C VAL A 7 -6.56 -8.56 9.66
N PHE A 8 -7.13 -9.08 10.74
CA PHE A 8 -6.97 -10.46 11.15
C PHE A 8 -8.20 -10.89 11.95
N PHE A 9 -8.91 -11.91 11.46
CA PHE A 9 -10.15 -12.44 12.05
C PHE A 9 -10.15 -13.97 12.05
N GLY A 10 -11.08 -14.56 12.82
CA GLY A 10 -11.19 -16.00 13.02
C GLY A 10 -10.54 -16.45 14.32
N ASP A 11 -10.21 -17.74 14.41
CA ASP A 11 -9.58 -18.30 15.60
C ASP A 11 -8.23 -17.61 15.88
N PRO A 12 -7.91 -17.32 17.16
CA PRO A 12 -6.65 -16.70 17.51
C PRO A 12 -5.46 -17.51 16.97
N ASN A 13 -4.62 -16.84 16.18
CA ASN A 13 -3.36 -17.39 15.72
C ASN A 13 -2.21 -16.69 16.47
N PRO A 14 -1.48 -17.38 17.36
CA PRO A 14 -0.43 -16.76 18.16
C PRO A 14 0.63 -16.03 17.33
N THR A 15 0.89 -16.48 16.09
CA THR A 15 1.85 -15.81 15.21
C THR A 15 1.35 -14.45 14.74
N TYR A 16 0.09 -14.37 14.30
CA TYR A 16 -0.48 -13.12 13.80
C TYR A 16 -0.78 -12.14 14.93
N GLU A 17 -1.14 -12.64 16.12
CA GLU A 17 -1.28 -11.79 17.31
C GLU A 17 0.03 -11.14 17.72
N ARG A 18 1.13 -11.90 17.71
CA ARG A 18 2.48 -11.39 17.99
C ARG A 18 2.91 -10.34 16.96
N ALA A 19 2.70 -10.61 15.67
CA ALA A 19 2.96 -9.64 14.61
C ALA A 19 2.16 -8.35 14.84
N LEU A 20 0.87 -8.45 15.14
CA LEU A 20 0.02 -7.30 15.43
C LEU A 20 0.51 -6.48 16.64
N VAL A 21 1.02 -7.12 17.69
CA VAL A 21 1.62 -6.41 18.84
C VAL A 21 2.80 -5.55 18.38
N LEU A 22 3.71 -6.08 17.56
CA LEU A 22 4.83 -5.32 16.99
C LEU A 22 4.33 -4.15 16.15
N GLN A 23 3.32 -4.39 15.30
CA GLN A 23 2.75 -3.34 14.44
C GLN A 23 2.11 -2.21 15.24
N LYS A 24 1.43 -2.52 16.36
CA LYS A 24 0.82 -1.55 17.29
C LYS A 24 1.88 -0.73 18.03
N ALA A 25 2.90 -1.39 18.57
CA ALA A 25 4.00 -0.71 19.29
C ALA A 25 4.74 0.28 18.38
N HIS A 26 4.93 -0.08 17.11
CA HIS A 26 5.51 0.81 16.10
C HIS A 26 4.63 2.01 15.76
N ALA A 27 3.32 1.76 15.59
CA ALA A 27 2.34 2.80 15.33
C ALA A 27 2.32 3.83 16.47
N GLU A 28 2.24 3.37 17.72
CA GLU A 28 2.29 4.22 18.91
C GLU A 28 3.59 5.03 19.00
N ARG A 29 4.74 4.37 18.82
CA ARG A 29 6.06 5.02 18.88
C ARG A 29 6.19 6.17 17.89
N ASN A 30 5.67 6.00 16.68
CA ASN A 30 5.85 6.95 15.57
C ASN A 30 4.64 7.88 15.37
N GLY A 31 3.65 7.85 16.27
CA GLY A 31 2.47 8.71 16.18
C GLY A 31 1.52 8.40 15.03
N HIS A 32 1.52 7.16 14.53
CA HIS A 32 0.63 6.71 13.46
C HIS A 32 -0.63 6.07 14.06
N PRO A 33 -1.85 6.58 13.80
CA PRO A 33 -3.06 5.88 14.23
C PRO A 33 -3.18 4.53 13.52
N MET A 34 -3.70 3.52 14.22
CA MET A 34 -3.85 2.16 13.67
C MET A 34 -5.30 1.68 13.73
N PHE A 35 -5.79 1.17 12.60
CA PHE A 35 -7.11 0.59 12.42
C PHE A 35 -6.99 -0.93 12.27
N VAL A 36 -7.69 -1.67 13.14
CA VAL A 36 -7.63 -3.14 13.16
C VAL A 36 -9.01 -3.72 12.96
N CYS A 37 -9.20 -4.48 11.89
CA CYS A 37 -10.42 -5.26 11.67
C CYS A 37 -10.25 -6.67 12.22
N ARG A 38 -11.10 -7.04 13.17
CA ARG A 38 -11.15 -8.38 13.79
C ARG A 38 -12.33 -9.23 13.31
N GLU A 39 -13.18 -8.65 12.47
CA GLU A 39 -14.40 -9.28 11.99
C GLU A 39 -14.32 -9.57 10.50
N LYS A 40 -14.95 -10.66 10.09
CA LYS A 40 -15.08 -11.01 8.68
C LYS A 40 -16.20 -10.18 8.06
N ILE A 41 -15.85 -9.12 7.33
CA ILE A 41 -16.82 -8.27 6.61
C ILE A 41 -17.29 -8.96 5.33
N LEU A 42 -16.34 -9.50 4.56
CA LEU A 42 -16.59 -10.22 3.31
C LEU A 42 -15.88 -11.58 3.30
N SER A 43 -16.22 -12.44 2.34
CA SER A 43 -15.59 -13.75 2.20
C SER A 43 -14.07 -13.65 1.96
N GLY A 44 -13.28 -14.43 2.69
CA GLY A 44 -11.84 -14.54 2.46
C GLY A 44 -11.10 -13.20 2.53
N LEU A 45 -10.14 -13.02 1.62
CA LEU A 45 -9.27 -11.84 1.57
C LEU A 45 -10.00 -10.56 1.12
N TRP A 46 -11.24 -10.64 0.63
CA TRP A 46 -12.02 -9.46 0.20
C TRP A 46 -12.37 -8.49 1.34
N THR A 47 -12.26 -8.93 2.61
CA THR A 47 -12.40 -8.03 3.77
C THR A 47 -11.34 -6.92 3.76
N LYS A 48 -10.14 -7.18 3.24
CA LYS A 48 -9.04 -6.21 3.17
C LYS A 48 -9.42 -4.96 2.36
N PRO A 49 -9.73 -5.04 1.05
CA PRO A 49 -10.10 -3.86 0.28
C PRO A 49 -11.37 -3.18 0.82
N ALA A 50 -12.33 -3.94 1.36
CA ALA A 50 -13.53 -3.37 1.98
C ALA A 50 -13.23 -2.56 3.24
N PHE A 51 -12.36 -3.08 4.11
CA PHE A 51 -11.98 -2.39 5.34
C PHE A 51 -11.14 -1.14 5.05
N ILE A 52 -10.16 -1.24 4.15
CA ILE A 52 -9.37 -0.07 3.70
C ILE A 52 -10.30 1.00 3.14
N LEU A 53 -11.25 0.62 2.27
CA LEU A 53 -12.23 1.54 1.71
C LEU A 53 -13.06 2.23 2.80
N SER A 54 -13.49 1.49 3.83
CA SER A 54 -14.24 2.06 4.95
C SER A 54 -13.44 3.12 5.73
N VAL A 55 -12.14 2.89 5.93
CA VAL A 55 -11.25 3.87 6.60
C VAL A 55 -11.05 5.09 5.72
N ILE A 56 -10.82 4.91 4.42
CA ILE A 56 -10.69 6.04 3.47
C ILE A 56 -11.96 6.90 3.48
N LEU A 57 -13.15 6.29 3.40
CA LEU A 57 -14.41 7.03 3.42
C LEU A 57 -14.62 7.80 4.74
N ALA A 58 -14.24 7.19 5.88
CA ALA A 58 -14.32 7.86 7.18
C ALA A 58 -13.35 9.05 7.28
N GLU A 59 -12.13 8.95 6.74
CA GLU A 59 -11.17 10.06 6.70
C GLU A 59 -11.60 11.16 5.71
N LEU A 60 -12.20 10.81 4.58
CA LEU A 60 -12.73 11.78 3.62
C LEU A 60 -13.92 12.57 4.17
N ALA A 61 -14.65 12.03 5.14
CA ALA A 61 -15.75 12.72 5.83
C ALA A 61 -15.26 13.78 6.84
N LYS A 62 -13.95 13.82 7.15
CA LYS A 62 -13.35 14.83 8.02
C LYS A 62 -12.86 16.05 7.20
N PRO A 63 -12.71 17.23 7.83
CA PRO A 63 -12.02 18.37 7.20
C PRO A 63 -10.60 18.02 6.75
N GLU A 64 -10.16 18.62 5.64
CA GLU A 64 -8.87 18.30 5.02
C GLU A 64 -7.66 18.47 5.96
N ASN A 65 -7.69 19.47 6.84
CA ASN A 65 -6.63 19.73 7.82
C ASN A 65 -6.66 18.78 9.03
N GLY A 66 -7.71 17.98 9.20
CA GLY A 66 -7.87 17.06 10.33
C GLY A 66 -7.88 15.58 9.93
N ARG A 67 -7.74 15.27 8.64
CA ARG A 67 -7.76 13.89 8.12
C ARG A 67 -6.36 13.36 7.87
N LEU A 68 -6.26 12.03 7.86
CA LEU A 68 -5.08 11.34 7.36
C LEU A 68 -4.88 11.59 5.86
N GLN A 69 -3.64 11.52 5.39
CA GLN A 69 -3.31 11.69 3.97
C GLN A 69 -3.06 10.37 3.26
N TRP A 70 -2.54 9.37 3.99
CA TRP A 70 -2.16 8.07 3.46
C TRP A 70 -2.53 6.98 4.44
N LEU A 71 -2.81 5.80 3.90
CA LEU A 71 -2.92 4.55 4.65
C LEU A 71 -1.79 3.62 4.25
N PHE A 72 -1.10 3.07 5.24
CA PHE A 72 -0.16 1.97 5.12
C PHE A 72 -0.90 0.68 5.46
N TRP A 73 -1.10 -0.16 4.46
CA TRP A 73 -1.66 -1.49 4.65
C TRP A 73 -0.57 -2.50 4.98
N ASN A 74 -0.81 -3.41 5.93
CA ASN A 74 0.01 -4.62 6.07
C ASN A 74 -0.84 -5.86 6.38
N ASP A 75 -0.51 -6.98 5.73
CA ASP A 75 -1.11 -8.29 5.98
C ASP A 75 -0.75 -8.82 7.39
N ALA A 76 -1.51 -9.82 7.84
CA ALA A 76 -1.42 -10.44 9.17
C ALA A 76 -0.07 -11.13 9.45
N ASP A 77 0.61 -11.58 8.39
CA ASP A 77 1.88 -12.31 8.44
C ASP A 77 3.11 -11.41 8.29
N VAL A 78 2.93 -10.09 8.20
CA VAL A 78 4.02 -9.10 8.11
C VAL A 78 4.61 -8.83 9.48
N VAL A 79 5.90 -9.14 9.63
CA VAL A 79 6.70 -8.89 10.84
C VAL A 79 7.46 -7.58 10.68
N LEU A 80 7.38 -6.72 11.69
CA LEU A 80 8.12 -5.46 11.72
C LEU A 80 9.53 -5.67 12.28
N MET A 81 10.55 -5.39 11.47
CA MET A 81 11.95 -5.62 11.85
C MET A 81 12.64 -4.41 12.48
N ASN A 82 12.35 -3.20 12.00
CA ASN A 82 12.95 -1.98 12.53
C ASN A 82 11.86 -1.01 13.02
N PRO A 83 11.62 -0.90 14.34
CA PRO A 83 10.60 -0.02 14.88
C PRO A 83 10.99 1.47 14.90
N GLN A 84 12.21 1.84 14.52
CA GLN A 84 12.67 3.24 14.49
C GLN A 84 12.27 3.97 13.21
N ILE A 85 11.89 3.25 12.16
CA ILE A 85 11.58 3.85 10.86
C ILE A 85 10.14 4.34 10.85
N SER A 86 9.94 5.67 10.78
CA SER A 86 8.59 6.23 10.58
C SER A 86 8.05 5.90 9.20
N LEU A 87 6.74 5.71 9.08
CA LEU A 87 6.07 5.51 7.80
C LEU A 87 6.10 6.76 6.90
N ASP A 88 6.35 7.94 7.48
CA ASP A 88 6.36 9.21 6.73
C ASP A 88 7.49 9.28 5.71
N ILE A 89 8.60 8.56 5.91
CA ILE A 89 9.74 8.59 4.97
C ILE A 89 9.38 8.03 3.61
N PHE A 90 8.37 7.16 3.53
CA PHE A 90 7.94 6.52 2.28
C PHE A 90 7.02 7.40 1.44
N ILE A 91 6.55 8.52 1.99
CA ILE A 91 5.56 9.36 1.33
C ILE A 91 6.21 10.11 0.15
N PRO A 92 5.59 10.11 -1.05
CA PRO A 92 6.15 10.81 -2.20
C PRO A 92 6.38 12.30 -1.92
N PRO A 93 7.49 12.88 -2.40
CA PRO A 93 7.79 14.28 -2.15
C PRO A 93 6.80 15.20 -2.89
N SER A 94 6.28 16.17 -2.14
CA SER A 94 5.34 17.18 -2.63
C SER A 94 6.11 18.45 -3.07
N PRO A 95 5.64 19.20 -4.09
CA PRO A 95 4.43 18.97 -4.90
C PRO A 95 4.64 18.06 -6.12
N GLU A 96 5.89 17.71 -6.41
CA GLU A 96 6.29 17.10 -7.67
C GLU A 96 5.61 15.75 -7.96
N PHE A 97 5.28 15.00 -6.90
CA PHE A 97 4.66 13.68 -6.97
C PHE A 97 3.26 13.62 -6.33
N ASP A 98 2.56 14.76 -6.22
CA ASP A 98 1.21 14.80 -5.64
C ASP A 98 0.17 13.97 -6.40
N TYR A 99 0.45 13.67 -7.67
CA TYR A 99 -0.35 12.77 -8.52
C TYR A 99 -0.25 11.29 -8.11
N VAL A 100 0.73 10.91 -7.29
CA VAL A 100 0.89 9.53 -6.84
C VAL A 100 -0.16 9.21 -5.78
N ASN A 101 -0.91 8.15 -6.00
CA ASN A 101 -2.01 7.70 -5.14
C ASN A 101 -1.78 6.29 -4.57
N LEU A 102 -0.88 5.49 -5.16
CA LEU A 102 -0.57 4.14 -4.72
C LEU A 102 0.94 3.86 -4.86
N LEU A 103 1.55 3.41 -3.78
CA LEU A 103 2.90 2.85 -3.77
C LEU A 103 2.80 1.34 -3.60
N GLU A 104 3.25 0.61 -4.61
CA GLU A 104 3.17 -0.85 -4.64
C GLU A 104 4.55 -1.50 -4.75
N THR A 105 4.61 -2.77 -4.37
CA THR A 105 5.81 -3.59 -4.49
C THR A 105 5.51 -4.81 -5.35
N HIS A 106 6.53 -5.33 -6.02
CA HIS A 106 6.42 -6.56 -6.79
C HIS A 106 7.46 -7.56 -6.31
N ASP A 107 7.16 -8.83 -6.56
CA ASP A 107 8.10 -9.93 -6.42
C ASP A 107 8.19 -10.76 -7.70
N ARG A 108 8.77 -11.97 -7.61
CA ARG A 108 8.91 -12.90 -8.74
C ARG A 108 7.58 -13.36 -9.35
N HIS A 109 6.45 -13.09 -8.71
CA HIS A 109 5.09 -13.43 -9.14
C HIS A 109 4.27 -12.20 -9.59
N GLY A 110 4.88 -11.02 -9.68
CA GLY A 110 4.19 -9.78 -10.07
C GLY A 110 3.84 -8.92 -8.86
N LEU A 111 2.68 -8.27 -8.88
CA LEU A 111 2.18 -7.47 -7.75
C LEU A 111 2.19 -8.30 -6.47
N ASN A 112 2.77 -7.75 -5.41
CA ASN A 112 2.59 -8.24 -4.05
C ASN A 112 1.95 -7.12 -3.23
N ASN A 113 0.69 -7.31 -2.85
CA ASN A 113 -0.08 -6.32 -2.11
C ASN A 113 -0.13 -6.62 -0.60
N GLY A 114 0.79 -7.44 -0.09
CA GLY A 114 0.90 -7.74 1.34
C GLY A 114 1.25 -6.50 2.16
N VAL A 115 1.99 -5.55 1.58
CA VAL A 115 2.23 -4.21 2.12
C VAL A 115 2.20 -3.19 0.99
N PHE A 116 1.48 -2.09 1.17
CA PHE A 116 1.42 -0.97 0.22
C PHE A 116 0.95 0.31 0.91
N LEU A 117 1.18 1.47 0.26
CA LEU A 117 0.64 2.75 0.70
C LEU A 117 -0.39 3.27 -0.29
N ILE A 118 -1.56 3.69 0.20
CA ILE A 118 -2.64 4.25 -0.61
C ILE A 118 -3.08 5.61 -0.07
N LYS A 119 -3.21 6.61 -0.95
CA LYS A 119 -3.59 7.98 -0.59
C LYS A 119 -5.07 8.07 -0.26
N ILE A 120 -5.43 8.93 0.69
CA ILE A 120 -6.83 9.22 1.03
C ILE A 120 -7.35 10.28 0.06
N ASN A 121 -8.03 9.83 -1.00
CA ASN A 121 -8.70 10.67 -2.00
C ASN A 121 -9.78 9.89 -2.75
N ASP A 122 -10.47 10.57 -3.65
CA ASP A 122 -11.54 9.99 -4.48
C ASP A 122 -11.01 8.93 -5.47
N TRP A 123 -9.78 9.06 -5.94
CA TRP A 123 -9.14 8.06 -6.80
C TRP A 123 -9.07 6.70 -6.12
N SER A 124 -8.64 6.67 -4.85
CA SER A 124 -8.53 5.43 -4.07
C SER A 124 -9.89 4.80 -3.78
N VAL A 125 -10.92 5.63 -3.55
CA VAL A 125 -12.31 5.17 -3.41
C VAL A 125 -12.76 4.45 -4.68
N LYS A 126 -12.53 5.04 -5.85
CA LYS A 126 -12.91 4.45 -7.15
C LYS A 126 -12.17 3.16 -7.43
N LEU A 127 -10.86 3.13 -7.20
CA LEU A 127 -10.04 1.93 -7.37
C LEU A 127 -10.55 0.79 -6.50
N LEU A 128 -10.69 0.98 -5.18
CA LEU A 128 -11.11 -0.07 -4.27
C LEU A 128 -12.56 -0.53 -4.52
N THR A 129 -13.44 0.40 -4.91
CA THR A 129 -14.81 0.05 -5.33
C THR A 129 -14.78 -0.86 -6.55
N ALA A 130 -13.96 -0.51 -7.57
CA ALA A 130 -13.81 -1.33 -8.76
C ALA A 130 -13.19 -2.70 -8.46
N VAL A 131 -12.19 -2.78 -7.58
CA VAL A 131 -11.60 -4.05 -7.11
C VAL A 131 -12.66 -4.93 -6.46
N LEU A 132 -13.46 -4.41 -5.52
CA LEU A 132 -14.53 -5.15 -4.84
C LEU A 132 -15.61 -5.64 -5.82
N ALA A 133 -15.93 -4.82 -6.82
CA ALA A 133 -16.91 -5.16 -7.84
C ALA A 133 -16.37 -6.14 -8.90
N PHE A 134 -15.03 -6.26 -9.03
CA PHE A 134 -14.38 -6.92 -10.16
C PHE A 134 -14.88 -8.35 -10.39
N HIS A 135 -14.92 -9.17 -9.34
CA HIS A 135 -15.32 -10.58 -9.48
C HIS A 135 -16.78 -10.74 -9.97
N HIS A 136 -17.66 -9.77 -9.68
CA HIS A 136 -19.06 -9.80 -10.11
C HIS A 136 -19.22 -9.39 -11.58
N PHE A 137 -18.45 -8.40 -12.05
CA PHE A 137 -18.58 -7.84 -13.40
C PHE A 137 -17.58 -8.42 -14.42
N ARG A 138 -16.58 -9.18 -13.95
CA ARG A 138 -15.58 -9.88 -14.76
C ARG A 138 -15.41 -11.33 -14.28
N PRO A 139 -16.48 -12.14 -14.20
CA PRO A 139 -16.44 -13.47 -13.59
C PRO A 139 -15.58 -14.49 -14.37
N VAL A 140 -15.28 -14.20 -15.64
CA VAL A 140 -14.46 -15.04 -16.52
C VAL A 140 -12.95 -14.84 -16.32
N VAL A 141 -12.54 -13.78 -15.61
CA VAL A 141 -11.13 -13.51 -15.36
C VAL A 141 -10.68 -14.34 -14.16
N GLU A 142 -9.66 -15.17 -14.36
CA GLU A 142 -9.12 -16.01 -13.30
C GLU A 142 -8.33 -15.17 -12.29
N LEU A 143 -8.76 -15.19 -11.03
CA LEU A 143 -8.12 -14.45 -9.94
C LEU A 143 -7.23 -15.38 -9.11
N LYS A 144 -6.06 -15.74 -9.65
CA LYS A 144 -5.09 -16.65 -9.02
C LYS A 144 -4.79 -16.30 -7.56
N TYR A 145 -4.73 -15.01 -7.23
CA TYR A 145 -4.47 -14.47 -5.90
C TYR A 145 -5.66 -13.64 -5.36
N SER A 146 -6.90 -13.99 -5.74
CA SER A 146 -8.12 -13.34 -5.25
C SER A 146 -8.10 -11.81 -5.46
N GLU A 147 -8.29 -11.02 -4.40
CA GLU A 147 -8.29 -9.56 -4.43
C GLU A 147 -6.99 -8.94 -4.97
N GLN A 148 -5.82 -9.59 -4.74
CA GLN A 148 -4.55 -9.12 -5.30
C GLN A 148 -4.56 -9.20 -6.82
N SER A 149 -5.08 -10.29 -7.39
CA SER A 149 -5.23 -10.40 -8.85
C SER A 149 -6.24 -9.38 -9.38
N ALA A 150 -7.31 -9.10 -8.65
CA ALA A 150 -8.28 -8.08 -9.07
C ALA A 150 -7.66 -6.68 -9.08
N LEU A 151 -6.85 -6.35 -8.07
CA LEU A 151 -6.07 -5.11 -8.05
C LEU A 151 -5.09 -5.07 -9.23
N ASP A 152 -4.29 -6.12 -9.45
CA ASP A 152 -3.34 -6.19 -10.58
C ASP A 152 -4.03 -5.99 -11.94
N GLU A 153 -5.21 -6.58 -12.15
CA GLU A 153 -6.01 -6.35 -13.36
C GLU A 153 -6.46 -4.88 -13.51
N MET A 154 -6.94 -4.25 -12.44
CA MET A 154 -7.31 -2.83 -12.48
C MET A 154 -6.11 -1.93 -12.81
N LEU A 155 -4.91 -2.28 -12.31
CA LEU A 155 -3.70 -1.49 -12.54
C LEU A 155 -3.14 -1.59 -13.97
N LYS A 156 -3.69 -2.46 -14.82
CA LYS A 156 -3.36 -2.49 -16.26
C LYS A 156 -4.00 -1.34 -17.04
N ASP A 157 -5.05 -0.72 -16.51
CA ASP A 157 -5.67 0.46 -17.12
C ASP A 157 -4.69 1.66 -17.05
N LYS A 158 -4.45 2.32 -18.20
CA LYS A 158 -3.51 3.44 -18.29
C LYS A 158 -3.93 4.64 -17.43
N LEU A 159 -5.22 4.89 -17.28
CA LEU A 159 -5.77 6.01 -16.49
C LEU A 159 -5.60 5.78 -14.99
N ILE A 160 -5.59 4.52 -14.55
CA ILE A 160 -5.28 4.13 -13.17
C ILE A 160 -3.76 4.12 -12.98
N ARG A 161 -3.03 3.46 -13.88
CA ARG A 161 -1.58 3.20 -13.79
C ARG A 161 -0.73 4.47 -13.68
N ARG A 162 -1.17 5.60 -14.24
CA ARG A 162 -0.47 6.90 -14.18
C ARG A 162 -0.31 7.45 -12.75
N ASN A 163 -1.17 7.05 -11.82
CA ASN A 163 -1.13 7.47 -10.42
C ASN A 163 -0.43 6.43 -9.51
N VAL A 164 0.18 5.39 -10.07
CA VAL A 164 0.79 4.29 -9.33
C VAL A 164 2.30 4.28 -9.51
N VAL A 165 3.03 4.14 -8.40
CA VAL A 165 4.48 4.00 -8.40
C VAL A 165 4.86 2.64 -7.79
N LYS A 166 5.54 1.83 -8.59
CA LYS A 166 6.24 0.66 -8.10
C LYS A 166 7.53 1.10 -7.43
N VAL A 167 7.68 0.74 -6.16
CA VAL A 167 8.87 1.04 -5.34
C VAL A 167 9.66 -0.25 -5.06
N PRO A 168 10.94 -0.14 -4.65
CA PRO A 168 11.73 -1.30 -4.27
C PRO A 168 11.07 -2.10 -3.14
N GLN A 169 11.01 -3.43 -3.31
CA GLN A 169 10.36 -4.33 -2.34
C GLN A 169 10.96 -4.22 -0.93
N HIS A 170 12.29 -4.02 -0.84
CA HIS A 170 13.02 -3.99 0.42
C HIS A 170 12.65 -2.80 1.32
N TRP A 171 11.95 -1.78 0.81
CA TRP A 171 11.52 -0.64 1.61
C TRP A 171 10.55 -1.04 2.72
N PHE A 172 9.57 -1.89 2.40
CA PHE A 172 8.53 -2.24 3.38
C PHE A 172 7.82 -3.58 3.13
N ASN A 173 8.12 -4.32 2.06
CA ASN A 173 7.49 -5.60 1.74
C ASN A 173 8.52 -6.71 1.47
N ALA A 174 9.64 -6.65 2.18
CA ALA A 174 10.78 -7.54 1.97
C ALA A 174 10.46 -9.00 2.31
N TYR A 175 10.94 -9.92 1.49
CA TYR A 175 11.00 -11.32 1.91
C TYR A 175 12.15 -11.53 2.89
N PRO A 176 11.98 -12.46 3.86
CA PRO A 176 13.11 -13.00 4.61
C PRO A 176 14.18 -13.50 3.65
N ALA A 177 15.46 -13.28 3.99
CA ALA A 177 16.57 -13.76 3.19
C ALA A 177 16.39 -15.25 2.85
N SER A 178 16.36 -15.58 1.56
CA SER A 178 16.17 -16.96 1.09
C SER A 178 17.35 -17.84 1.51
N ALA A 179 17.05 -19.11 1.81
CA ALA A 179 17.96 -20.21 2.14
C ALA A 179 19.23 -20.33 1.28
N GLY A 180 20.23 -19.47 1.53
CA GLY A 180 21.64 -19.84 1.51
C GLY A 180 22.04 -20.39 2.88
N GLY A 181 23.23 -21.00 3.02
CA GLY A 181 23.64 -21.79 4.19
C GLY A 181 23.54 -21.16 5.59
N ASN A 182 23.17 -19.87 5.69
CA ASN A 182 22.95 -19.11 6.93
C ASN A 182 21.54 -18.47 7.01
N ALA A 183 20.54 -18.93 6.24
CA ALA A 183 19.22 -18.31 6.29
C ALA A 183 18.50 -18.60 7.60
N ILE A 184 18.08 -17.52 8.24
CA ILE A 184 17.25 -17.52 9.44
C ILE A 184 15.86 -18.05 9.06
N PRO A 185 15.36 -19.15 9.68
CA PRO A 185 14.03 -19.66 9.43
C PRO A 185 12.94 -18.59 9.61
N ARG A 186 11.85 -18.64 8.82
CA ARG A 186 10.69 -17.72 8.97
C ARG A 186 10.16 -17.64 10.40
N ALA A 187 10.23 -18.75 11.14
CA ALA A 187 9.79 -18.80 12.54
C ALA A 187 10.63 -17.89 13.46
N SER A 188 11.94 -17.81 13.25
CA SER A 188 12.87 -17.09 14.11
C SER A 188 12.94 -15.59 13.84
N TRP A 189 12.47 -15.09 12.69
CA TRP A 189 12.36 -13.64 12.46
C TRP A 189 11.42 -12.95 13.45
N LYS A 190 10.42 -13.67 13.96
CA LYS A 190 9.51 -13.16 14.99
C LYS A 190 10.19 -13.02 16.34
N GLU A 191 10.99 -14.02 16.71
CA GLU A 191 11.79 -14.00 17.93
C GLU A 191 12.81 -12.85 17.86
N ILE A 192 13.52 -12.72 16.74
CA ILE A 192 14.46 -11.61 16.49
C ILE A 192 13.77 -10.24 16.56
N ALA A 193 12.60 -10.10 15.93
CA ALA A 193 11.85 -8.84 15.94
C ALA A 193 11.35 -8.45 17.35
N GLU A 194 11.00 -9.44 18.17
CA GLU A 194 10.54 -9.20 19.54
C GLU A 194 11.66 -8.93 20.52
N GLU A 195 12.81 -9.55 20.33
CA GLU A 195 13.97 -9.31 21.18
C GLU A 195 14.49 -7.87 21.07
N GLN A 196 14.14 -7.15 19.99
CA GLN A 196 14.55 -5.77 19.70
C GLN A 196 16.06 -5.50 19.94
N ASN A 197 16.90 -6.50 19.73
CA ASN A 197 18.34 -6.48 20.00
C ASN A 197 19.18 -6.66 18.72
N SER A 198 18.53 -6.65 17.56
CA SER A 198 19.19 -6.92 16.29
C SER A 198 19.93 -5.70 15.74
N GLU A 199 20.99 -5.93 14.98
CA GLU A 199 21.73 -4.91 14.23
C GLU A 199 20.85 -4.10 13.24
N TRP A 200 19.65 -4.61 12.94
CA TRP A 200 18.69 -4.00 12.02
C TRP A 200 17.89 -2.84 12.63
N ILE A 201 18.00 -2.60 13.94
CA ILE A 201 17.28 -1.51 14.63
C ILE A 201 18.15 -0.27 14.61
N LEU A 202 18.10 0.42 13.48
CA LEU A 202 18.85 1.64 13.21
C LEU A 202 17.89 2.81 13.03
N PRO A 203 18.25 4.02 13.50
CA PRO A 203 17.61 5.24 13.05
C PRO A 203 17.58 5.33 11.52
N ALA A 204 16.63 6.07 10.97
CA ALA A 204 16.43 6.16 9.52
C ALA A 204 17.70 6.65 8.80
N GLU A 205 18.39 7.62 9.39
CA GLU A 205 19.62 8.23 8.91
C GLU A 205 20.82 7.27 8.89
N GLN A 206 20.77 6.20 9.69
CA GLN A 206 21.82 5.18 9.78
C GLN A 206 21.49 3.92 8.98
N SER A 207 20.23 3.77 8.58
CA SER A 207 19.76 2.60 7.83
C SER A 207 20.11 2.64 6.34
N GLY A 208 20.45 3.82 5.81
CA GLY A 208 20.61 4.08 4.36
C GLY A 208 19.29 4.21 3.60
N LEU A 209 18.15 3.92 4.24
CA LEU A 209 16.84 3.88 3.59
C LEU A 209 16.35 5.26 3.14
N GLU A 210 16.63 6.32 3.90
CA GLU A 210 16.26 7.69 3.50
C GLU A 210 17.02 8.14 2.26
N ASP A 211 18.31 7.84 2.18
CA ASP A 211 19.14 8.13 1.00
C ASP A 211 18.65 7.36 -0.22
N ASP A 212 18.33 6.07 -0.06
CA ASP A 212 17.78 5.23 -1.13
C ASP A 212 16.45 5.78 -1.65
N ILE A 213 15.56 6.22 -0.75
CA ILE A 213 14.28 6.83 -1.11
C ILE A 213 14.50 8.17 -1.82
N TYR A 214 15.39 9.01 -1.29
CA TYR A 214 15.72 10.30 -1.89
C TYR A 214 16.26 10.12 -3.32
N ILE A 215 17.26 9.25 -3.50
CA ILE A 215 17.87 8.95 -4.80
C ILE A 215 16.83 8.39 -5.78
N PHE A 216 15.93 7.51 -5.32
CA PHE A 216 14.85 6.98 -6.15
C PHE A 216 13.98 8.09 -6.75
N TRP A 217 13.53 9.05 -5.94
CA TRP A 217 12.71 10.15 -6.43
C TRP A 217 13.47 11.11 -7.35
N GLN A 218 14.74 11.41 -7.03
CA GLN A 218 15.61 12.22 -7.91
C GLN A 218 15.80 11.58 -9.30
N ASN A 219 16.04 10.27 -9.35
CA ASN A 219 16.17 9.54 -10.60
C ASN A 219 14.87 9.59 -11.41
N ARG A 220 13.72 9.48 -10.74
CA ARG A 220 12.40 9.57 -11.39
C ARG A 220 12.16 10.96 -11.99
N THR A 221 12.57 12.02 -11.32
CA THR A 221 12.56 13.40 -11.86
C THR A 221 13.45 13.50 -13.09
N ALA A 222 14.69 13.03 -13.01
CA ALA A 222 15.65 13.07 -14.11
C ALA A 222 15.16 12.30 -15.35
N GLU A 223 14.62 11.09 -15.17
CA GLU A 223 14.04 10.29 -16.25
C GLU A 223 12.87 10.99 -16.94
N ARG A 224 12.00 11.65 -16.16
CA ARG A 224 10.83 12.37 -16.68
C ARG A 224 11.26 13.58 -17.51
N LEU A 225 12.25 14.33 -17.03
CA LEU A 225 12.84 15.47 -17.75
C LEU A 225 13.54 15.02 -19.04
N ALA A 226 14.30 13.91 -19.00
CA ALA A 226 14.96 13.34 -20.18
C ALA A 226 13.97 12.90 -21.26
N LYS A 227 12.77 12.46 -20.87
CA LYS A 227 11.67 12.09 -21.79
C LYS A 227 10.83 13.28 -22.25
N GLY A 228 11.05 14.49 -21.71
CA GLY A 228 10.23 15.67 -22.02
C GLY A 228 8.77 15.53 -21.57
N THR A 229 8.50 14.68 -20.59
CA THR A 229 7.13 14.39 -20.13
C THR A 229 6.75 15.23 -18.92
N ALA A 230 5.51 15.73 -18.86
CA ALA A 230 4.99 16.41 -17.68
C ALA A 230 4.48 15.40 -16.62
N PRO A 231 4.40 15.79 -15.33
CA PRO A 231 3.64 15.01 -14.35
C PRO A 231 2.19 14.81 -14.85
N PRO A 232 1.56 13.67 -14.55
CA PRO A 232 0.12 13.51 -14.77
C PRO A 232 -0.65 14.66 -14.10
N VAL A 233 -1.57 15.26 -14.85
CA VAL A 233 -2.51 16.24 -14.29
C VAL A 233 -3.40 15.53 -13.27
N LEU A 234 -3.69 16.20 -12.15
CA LEU A 234 -4.66 15.74 -11.15
C LEU A 234 -6.08 15.78 -11.75
N GLU A 235 -6.38 14.83 -12.63
CA GLU A 235 -7.72 14.64 -13.18
C GLU A 235 -8.44 13.57 -12.38
N THR A 236 -9.65 13.88 -11.94
CA THR A 236 -10.54 12.85 -11.39
C THR A 236 -11.05 11.99 -12.53
N VAL A 237 -10.82 10.68 -12.45
CA VAL A 237 -11.17 9.65 -13.48
C VAL A 237 -12.60 9.78 -14.04
N ILE A 238 -13.53 10.34 -13.25
CA ILE A 238 -14.95 10.50 -13.64
C ILE A 238 -15.17 11.59 -14.70
N GLN A 239 -14.35 12.65 -14.76
CA GLN A 239 -14.58 13.71 -15.76
C GLN A 239 -14.31 13.22 -17.19
N THR A 240 -13.34 12.32 -17.37
CA THR A 240 -12.98 11.80 -18.69
C THR A 240 -13.96 10.72 -19.17
N GLU A 241 -14.49 9.88 -18.28
CA GLU A 241 -15.52 8.88 -18.63
C GLU A 241 -16.86 9.56 -18.96
N LEU A 242 -17.30 10.56 -18.20
CA LEU A 242 -18.55 11.29 -18.52
C LEU A 242 -18.41 12.13 -19.80
N ALA A 243 -17.24 12.70 -20.08
CA ALA A 243 -17.01 13.43 -21.33
C ALA A 243 -17.00 12.49 -22.55
N SER A 244 -16.33 11.34 -22.47
CA SER A 244 -16.26 10.38 -23.58
C SER A 244 -17.59 9.65 -23.83
N LEU A 245 -18.39 9.42 -22.78
CA LEU A 245 -19.76 8.90 -22.91
C LEU A 245 -20.72 9.96 -23.50
N ALA A 246 -20.60 11.23 -23.09
CA ALA A 246 -21.40 12.31 -23.66
C ALA A 246 -21.07 12.58 -25.14
N GLU A 247 -19.80 12.45 -25.54
CA GLU A 247 -19.37 12.57 -26.94
C GLU A 247 -19.89 11.42 -27.82
N THR A 248 -20.01 10.21 -27.26
CA THR A 248 -20.55 9.03 -27.98
C THR A 248 -22.07 8.98 -28.03
N GLU A 249 -22.78 9.62 -27.09
CA GLU A 249 -24.23 9.77 -27.13
C GLU A 249 -24.70 10.97 -27.99
N GLY A 250 -23.86 12.00 -28.17
CA GLY A 250 -24.15 13.16 -29.03
C GLY A 250 -24.04 12.91 -30.54
N THR A 251 -23.69 11.69 -30.98
CA THR A 251 -23.54 11.32 -32.40
C THR A 251 -24.57 10.29 -32.90
N LYS A 252 -25.67 10.06 -32.18
CA LYS A 252 -26.79 9.22 -32.62
C LYS A 252 -28.06 10.00 -32.85
#